data_AF-A0A9D8IA41-F1
#
_entry.id   AF-A0A9D8IA41-F1
#
_cell.length_a   1.000
_cell.length_b   1.000
_cell.length_c   1.000
_cell.angle_alpha   90.00
_cell.angle_beta   90.00
_cell.angle_gamma   90.00
#
_symmetry.space_group_name_H-M   'P 1'
#
loop_
_entity.id
_entity.type
_entity.pdbx_description
1 polymer ?
#
loop_
_entity_poly.entity_id
_entity_poly.type
_entity_poly.pdbx_seq_one_letter_code
_entity_poly.pdbx_strand_id
1 'polypeptide(L)'
;MTRFQVATLVSFASAAWLCAANWTRPGGTGPAYYPPVEATQIQTDERSVQAMHPVLEYGRFGEWDSTQNYGCTVLVVDDEIVLYYLGADWGHGHRHQLQTLRAAIGRATLRLDGFVSLRADEKEAVIATKPMVFAGKNLVINADCPKGSLAVELCEGDGKPIPGFTRQDADIFTDDNLRAVMTWKGKSDLSALAGKTIKARFFLKQGDLYAFQMK
;
A
#
# COMPACT_ATOMS: atom_id res chain seq x y z
N MET A 1 -0.57 28.05 -6.33
CA MET A 1 -0.99 26.89 -5.50
C MET A 1 -1.25 25.72 -6.42
N THR A 2 -0.24 24.90 -6.68
CA THR A 2 -0.35 23.72 -7.54
C THR A 2 -1.06 22.63 -6.77
N ARG A 3 -2.24 22.20 -7.21
CA ARG A 3 -2.93 21.04 -6.63
C ARG A 3 -2.09 19.81 -6.95
N PHE A 4 -1.43 19.27 -5.92
CA PHE A 4 -0.74 17.99 -6.00
C PHE A 4 -1.79 16.86 -5.98
N GLN A 5 -1.91 16.10 -7.06
CA GLN A 5 -2.66 14.83 -7.04
C GLN A 5 -1.68 13.72 -6.69
N VAL A 6 -1.52 13.48 -5.38
CA VAL A 6 -1.03 12.17 -4.94
C VAL A 6 -2.24 11.24 -5.05
N ALA A 7 -2.22 10.34 -6.03
CA ALA A 7 -3.13 9.21 -6.03
C ALA A 7 -2.54 8.15 -5.11
N THR A 8 -2.53 8.44 -3.80
CA THR A 8 -2.39 7.35 -2.83
C THR A 8 -3.54 6.41 -3.15
N LEU A 9 -3.28 5.09 -3.22
CA LEU A 9 -4.36 4.10 -3.44
C LEU A 9 -5.43 4.18 -2.34
N VAL A 10 -5.19 4.99 -1.30
CA VAL A 10 -5.89 5.10 -0.03
C VAL A 10 -6.12 6.58 0.29
N SER A 11 -7.36 6.99 0.58
CA SER A 11 -7.65 8.26 1.23
C SER A 11 -8.16 7.98 2.65
N PHE A 12 -7.47 8.46 3.68
CA PHE A 12 -7.96 8.40 5.05
C PHE A 12 -8.96 9.54 5.29
N ALA A 13 -10.25 9.22 5.48
CA ALA A 13 -11.19 10.16 6.05
C ALA A 13 -10.90 10.31 7.56
N SER A 14 -10.61 11.55 7.99
CA SER A 14 -10.45 12.06 9.36
C SER A 14 -10.13 11.08 10.51
N ALA A 15 -9.01 11.37 11.19
CA ALA A 15 -8.38 10.63 12.30
C ALA A 15 -9.17 10.51 13.62
N ALA A 16 -10.50 10.47 13.61
CA ALA A 16 -11.30 10.52 14.84
C ALA A 16 -11.82 9.16 15.36
N TRP A 17 -11.61 8.05 14.66
CA TRP A 17 -12.09 6.73 15.09
C TRP A 17 -11.08 5.61 14.80
N LEU A 18 -9.94 5.66 15.48
CA LEU A 18 -8.86 4.68 15.38
C LEU A 18 -8.87 3.73 16.58
N CYS A 19 -9.90 2.88 16.65
CA CYS A 19 -9.91 1.66 17.47
C CYS A 19 -11.16 0.83 17.13
N ALA A 20 -11.15 0.14 15.99
CA ALA A 20 -12.06 -0.98 15.79
C ALA A 20 -11.37 -2.25 16.30
N ALA A 21 -11.17 -2.35 17.61
CA ALA A 21 -11.07 -3.66 18.24
C ALA A 21 -12.40 -4.36 17.93
N ASN A 22 -12.36 -5.55 17.34
CA ASN A 22 -13.54 -6.29 16.92
C ASN A 22 -14.28 -6.81 18.18
N TRP A 23 -15.03 -5.95 18.85
CA TRP A 23 -15.80 -6.21 20.09
C TRP A 23 -17.10 -6.96 19.82
N THR A 24 -17.09 -7.99 18.96
CA THR A 24 -18.28 -8.81 18.69
C THR A 24 -18.23 -10.21 19.29
N ARG A 25 -17.17 -10.56 20.04
CA ARG A 25 -17.12 -11.82 20.82
C ARG A 25 -16.64 -11.58 22.25
N PRO A 26 -17.31 -12.14 23.28
CA PRO A 26 -16.75 -12.16 24.62
C PRO A 26 -15.43 -12.96 24.58
N GLY A 27 -14.30 -12.29 24.84
CA GLY A 27 -12.97 -12.91 24.88
C GLY A 27 -12.08 -12.73 23.63
N GLY A 28 -12.40 -11.82 22.71
CA GLY A 28 -11.59 -11.62 21.50
C GLY A 28 -10.26 -10.88 21.72
N THR A 29 -9.15 -11.60 21.80
CA THR A 29 -7.80 -11.09 21.48
C THR A 29 -7.58 -11.26 19.98
N GLY A 30 -7.66 -10.17 19.20
CA GLY A 30 -7.39 -10.16 17.77
C GLY A 30 -6.41 -9.05 17.42
N PRO A 31 -5.56 -9.22 16.40
CA PRO A 31 -4.53 -8.25 16.03
C PRO A 31 -5.13 -6.88 15.68
N ALA A 32 -4.30 -5.84 15.70
CA ALA A 32 -4.76 -4.49 15.37
C ALA A 32 -5.06 -4.38 13.86
N TYR A 33 -6.33 -4.07 13.54
CA TYR A 33 -6.79 -3.79 12.18
C TYR A 33 -7.05 -2.29 12.01
N TYR A 34 -6.58 -1.72 10.91
CA TYR A 34 -7.00 -0.39 10.46
C TYR A 34 -8.28 -0.51 9.63
N PRO A 35 -9.16 0.51 9.59
CA PRO A 35 -10.42 0.44 8.85
C PRO A 35 -10.18 0.16 7.36
N PRO A 36 -11.19 -0.40 6.65
CA PRO A 36 -11.10 -0.69 5.23
C PRO A 36 -10.77 0.57 4.44
N VAL A 37 -9.87 0.37 3.49
CA VAL A 37 -9.34 1.40 2.62
C VAL A 37 -10.05 1.31 1.27
N GLU A 38 -10.68 2.39 0.82
CA GLU A 38 -11.27 2.44 -0.52
C GLU A 38 -10.26 2.92 -1.58
N ALA A 39 -10.05 2.11 -2.62
CA ALA A 39 -9.31 2.49 -3.80
C ALA A 39 -10.15 3.41 -4.70
N THR A 40 -10.03 4.72 -4.50
CA THR A 40 -10.90 5.71 -5.19
C THR A 40 -10.57 5.91 -6.68
N GLN A 41 -9.33 5.64 -7.10
CA GLN A 41 -8.79 5.99 -8.43
C GLN A 41 -8.57 4.81 -9.38
N ILE A 42 -8.99 3.59 -9.00
CA ILE A 42 -8.61 2.37 -9.71
C ILE A 42 -9.85 1.64 -10.22
N GLN A 43 -9.71 1.02 -11.40
CA GLN A 43 -10.60 -0.01 -11.91
C GLN A 43 -9.80 -1.32 -11.92
N THR A 44 -10.16 -2.25 -11.04
CA THR A 44 -9.59 -3.60 -10.99
C THR A 44 -10.57 -4.60 -11.60
N ASP A 45 -10.09 -5.76 -12.05
CA ASP A 45 -10.98 -6.92 -12.08
C ASP A 45 -11.31 -7.34 -10.64
N GLU A 46 -12.45 -7.98 -10.39
CA GLU A 46 -12.90 -8.34 -9.02
C GLU A 46 -11.97 -9.32 -8.27
N ARG A 47 -10.86 -9.75 -8.88
CA ARG A 47 -9.98 -10.81 -8.36
C ARG A 47 -8.66 -10.31 -7.76
N SER A 48 -8.36 -9.01 -7.84
CA SER A 48 -7.02 -8.46 -7.54
C SER A 48 -6.89 -7.71 -6.21
N VAL A 49 -7.93 -7.75 -5.35
CA VAL A 49 -7.88 -7.19 -3.98
C VAL A 49 -7.84 -8.36 -2.98
N GLN A 50 -6.66 -8.70 -2.47
CA GLN A 50 -6.51 -9.71 -1.42
C GLN A 50 -6.95 -9.15 -0.05
N ALA A 51 -7.37 -10.07 0.83
CA ALA A 51 -7.90 -9.77 2.15
C ALA A 51 -6.92 -8.96 3.03
N MET A 52 -7.48 -8.09 3.88
CA MET A 52 -6.75 -7.24 4.83
C MET A 52 -5.84 -8.10 5.73
N HIS A 53 -4.53 -8.02 5.53
CA HIS A 53 -3.56 -8.56 6.47
C HIS A 53 -3.42 -7.61 7.68
N PRO A 54 -3.21 -8.14 8.90
CA PRO A 54 -2.97 -7.29 10.06
C PRO A 54 -1.70 -6.47 9.85
N VAL A 55 -1.78 -5.16 10.13
CA VAL A 55 -0.62 -4.25 10.04
C VAL A 55 0.44 -4.59 11.10
N LEU A 56 0.01 -5.21 12.21
CA LEU A 56 0.88 -5.69 13.28
C LEU A 56 0.36 -7.03 13.80
N GLU A 57 1.17 -8.07 13.66
CA GLU A 57 0.89 -9.41 14.19
C GLU A 57 1.19 -9.51 15.69
N TYR A 58 0.65 -10.54 16.34
CA TYR A 58 1.07 -10.91 17.69
C TYR A 58 2.45 -11.54 17.67
N GLY A 59 3.21 -11.32 18.74
CA GLY A 59 4.39 -12.14 19.02
C GLY A 59 4.00 -13.62 19.11
N ARG A 60 4.97 -14.51 18.87
CA ARG A 60 4.77 -15.94 19.06
C ARG A 60 4.49 -16.24 20.54
N PHE A 61 3.80 -17.34 20.81
CA PHE A 61 3.52 -17.77 22.18
C PHE A 61 4.79 -17.76 23.05
N GLY A 62 4.73 -17.08 24.20
CA GLY A 62 5.86 -16.90 25.10
C GLY A 62 6.74 -15.67 24.82
N GLU A 63 6.53 -14.97 23.72
CA GLU A 63 7.06 -13.63 23.48
C GLU A 63 6.25 -12.58 24.28
N TRP A 64 6.86 -11.42 24.55
CA TRP A 64 6.36 -10.40 25.48
C TRP A 64 5.11 -9.65 24.96
N ASP A 65 4.80 -9.77 23.68
CA ASP A 65 3.67 -9.15 22.96
C ASP A 65 2.75 -10.18 22.31
N SER A 66 2.71 -11.38 22.89
CA SER A 66 2.02 -12.54 22.30
C SER A 66 0.51 -12.58 22.50
N THR A 67 -0.04 -11.71 23.35
CA THR A 67 -1.47 -11.77 23.72
C THR A 67 -2.21 -10.47 23.44
N GLN A 68 -1.54 -9.31 23.54
CA GLN A 68 -2.16 -8.00 23.33
C GLN A 68 -1.20 -7.02 22.65
N ASN A 69 -1.76 -6.23 21.72
CA ASN A 69 -1.07 -5.15 21.01
C ASN A 69 -2.00 -3.93 21.02
N TYR A 70 -1.54 -2.79 21.54
CA TYR A 70 -2.24 -1.52 21.38
C TYR A 70 -1.37 -0.57 20.57
N GLY A 71 -1.83 -0.25 19.36
CA GLY A 71 -1.23 0.82 18.58
C GLY A 71 -1.38 2.15 19.30
N CYS A 72 -0.30 2.93 19.39
CA CYS A 72 -0.34 4.23 20.04
C CYS A 72 -0.42 5.35 18.99
N THR A 73 0.68 5.65 18.33
CA THR A 73 0.79 6.75 17.37
C THR A 73 1.52 6.27 16.14
N VAL A 74 1.01 6.68 14.98
CA VAL A 74 1.64 6.49 13.68
C VAL A 74 2.46 7.74 13.37
N LEU A 75 3.76 7.59 13.22
CA LEU A 75 4.67 8.67 12.85
C LEU A 75 5.24 8.39 11.46
N VAL A 76 5.44 9.43 10.66
CA VAL A 76 6.25 9.33 9.44
C VAL A 76 7.61 9.91 9.78
N VAL A 77 8.66 9.08 9.71
CA VAL A 77 10.05 9.48 9.94
C VAL A 77 10.83 9.11 8.70
N ASP A 78 11.32 10.12 8.00
CA ASP A 78 11.92 9.98 6.67
C ASP A 78 11.00 9.22 5.70
N ASP A 79 11.40 8.02 5.30
CA ASP A 79 10.73 7.16 4.33
C ASP A 79 10.03 5.95 4.98
N GLU A 80 9.92 5.95 6.31
CA GLU A 80 9.26 4.91 7.10
C GLU A 80 8.04 5.46 7.84
N ILE A 81 7.02 4.61 7.93
CA ILE A 81 5.95 4.75 8.90
C ILE A 81 6.36 3.98 10.14
N VAL A 82 6.49 4.67 11.27
CA VAL A 82 6.84 4.10 12.57
C VAL A 82 5.59 3.98 13.43
N LEU A 83 5.30 2.78 13.89
CA LEU A 83 4.26 2.49 14.87
C LEU A 83 4.91 2.10 16.20
N TYR A 84 4.72 2.96 17.20
CA TYR A 84 4.96 2.54 18.58
C TYR A 84 3.71 1.84 19.11
N TYR A 85 3.90 0.69 19.75
CA TYR A 85 2.81 -0.10 20.33
C TYR A 85 3.15 -0.61 21.72
N LEU A 86 2.13 -0.73 22.56
CA LEU A 86 2.21 -1.49 23.80
C LEU A 86 1.93 -2.96 23.49
N GLY A 87 2.86 -3.84 23.85
CA GLY A 87 2.67 -5.28 23.78
C GLY A 87 2.65 -5.91 25.18
N ALA A 88 1.85 -6.96 25.36
CA ALA A 88 1.82 -7.74 26.59
C ALA A 88 1.57 -9.24 26.34
N ASP A 89 2.06 -10.07 27.26
CA ASP A 89 1.89 -11.52 27.25
C ASP A 89 0.70 -12.02 28.10
N TRP A 90 -0.19 -11.10 28.52
CA TRP A 90 -1.40 -11.42 29.28
C TRP A 90 -2.68 -10.88 28.61
N GLY A 91 -3.80 -11.59 28.83
CA GLY A 91 -5.11 -11.24 28.25
C GLY A 91 -6.02 -10.45 29.19
N HIS A 92 -7.11 -9.90 28.60
CA HIS A 92 -8.18 -9.24 29.35
C HIS A 92 -8.92 -10.28 30.18
N GLY A 93 -8.87 -10.15 31.51
CA GLY A 93 -9.61 -11.02 32.43
C GLY A 93 -8.81 -12.16 33.10
N HIS A 94 -7.47 -12.16 32.98
CA HIS A 94 -6.55 -12.96 33.83
C HIS A 94 -7.05 -14.37 34.20
N ARG A 95 -7.21 -15.25 33.22
CA ARG A 95 -7.42 -16.69 33.46
C ARG A 95 -6.19 -17.57 33.22
N HIS A 96 -5.03 -16.99 32.95
CA HIS A 96 -3.80 -17.76 32.74
C HIS A 96 -2.71 -17.31 33.70
N GLN A 97 -2.28 -18.27 34.52
CA GLN A 97 -1.22 -18.20 35.52
C GLN A 97 0.16 -18.08 34.84
N LEU A 98 0.50 -16.92 34.28
CA LEU A 98 1.89 -16.63 33.89
C LEU A 98 2.58 -15.96 35.09
N GLN A 99 3.70 -16.55 35.53
CA GLN A 99 4.41 -16.12 36.74
C GLN A 99 5.15 -14.77 36.59
N THR A 100 5.28 -14.27 35.36
CA THR A 100 5.91 -12.98 35.04
C THR A 100 5.05 -12.23 34.03
N LEU A 101 4.32 -11.22 34.49
CA LEU A 101 3.62 -10.29 33.59
C LEU A 101 4.67 -9.43 32.89
N ARG A 102 4.83 -9.58 31.56
CA ARG A 102 5.75 -8.75 30.77
C ARG A 102 5.00 -7.85 29.80
N ALA A 103 5.31 -6.55 29.87
CA ALA A 103 4.91 -5.58 28.87
C ALA A 103 6.05 -4.64 28.56
N ALA A 104 6.09 -4.17 27.32
CA ALA A 104 7.05 -3.19 26.85
C ALA A 104 6.45 -2.31 25.75
N ILE A 105 7.19 -1.29 25.35
CA ILE A 105 6.90 -0.53 24.15
C ILE A 105 7.73 -1.12 23.02
N GLY A 106 7.06 -1.63 21.99
CA GLY A 106 7.66 -2.08 20.75
C GLY A 106 7.66 -0.98 19.71
N ARG A 107 8.57 -1.10 18.74
CA ARG A 107 8.61 -0.29 17.52
C ARG A 107 8.45 -1.21 16.32
N ALA A 108 7.40 -1.00 15.55
CA ALA A 108 7.22 -1.60 14.23
C ALA A 108 7.41 -0.53 13.15
N THR A 109 7.88 -0.95 11.98
CA THR A 109 8.11 -0.06 10.84
C THR A 109 7.41 -0.61 9.61
N LEU A 110 6.82 0.27 8.82
CA LEU A 110 6.30 -0.01 7.49
C LEU A 110 6.97 0.93 6.48
N ARG A 111 7.09 0.50 5.23
CA ARG A 111 7.45 1.40 4.13
C ARG A 111 6.44 2.54 4.02
N LEU A 112 6.84 3.71 3.54
CA LEU A 112 5.89 4.77 3.19
C LEU A 112 4.82 4.24 2.21
N ASP A 113 3.56 4.60 2.42
CA ASP A 113 2.36 4.06 1.74
C ASP A 113 2.14 2.54 1.89
N GLY A 114 2.87 1.88 2.80
CA GLY A 114 2.94 0.43 2.96
C GLY A 114 1.75 -0.29 3.59
N PHE A 115 0.66 0.43 3.91
CA PHE A 115 -0.49 -0.16 4.60
C PHE A 115 -1.27 -1.14 3.72
N VAL A 116 -1.37 -0.86 2.42
CA VAL A 116 -2.10 -1.66 1.44
C VAL A 116 -1.34 -1.62 0.13
N SER A 117 -1.25 -2.77 -0.53
CA SER A 117 -0.72 -2.90 -1.89
C SER A 117 -1.76 -3.54 -2.81
N LEU A 118 -1.63 -3.26 -4.11
CA LEU A 118 -2.15 -4.13 -5.15
C LEU A 118 -1.12 -5.23 -5.39
N ARG A 119 -1.50 -6.47 -5.10
CA ARG A 119 -0.62 -7.63 -5.18
C ARG A 119 -0.95 -8.49 -6.38
N ALA A 120 0.09 -8.94 -7.08
CA ALA A 120 -0.03 -10.02 -8.07
C ALA A 120 0.88 -11.19 -7.68
N ASP A 121 0.34 -12.40 -7.78
CA ASP A 121 1.11 -13.64 -7.59
C ASP A 121 1.73 -14.08 -8.94
N GLU A 122 1.80 -15.39 -9.21
CA GLU A 122 2.43 -15.92 -10.42
C GLU A 122 1.72 -15.52 -11.72
N LYS A 123 0.41 -15.30 -11.66
CA LYS A 123 -0.37 -14.84 -12.81
C LYS A 123 -0.29 -13.32 -12.89
N GLU A 124 0.06 -12.79 -14.06
CA GLU A 124 0.07 -11.36 -14.30
C GLU A 124 -1.33 -10.76 -14.07
N ALA A 125 -1.38 -9.71 -13.26
CA ALA A 125 -2.54 -8.87 -13.02
C ALA A 125 -2.44 -7.60 -13.87
N VAL A 126 -3.58 -7.17 -14.41
CA VAL A 126 -3.68 -5.93 -15.18
C VAL A 126 -4.59 -4.98 -14.42
N ILE A 127 -4.05 -3.83 -14.01
CA ILE A 127 -4.76 -2.81 -13.27
C ILE A 127 -4.82 -1.55 -14.12
N ALA A 128 -6.00 -0.97 -14.30
CA ALA A 128 -6.15 0.30 -14.99
C ALA A 128 -6.68 1.38 -14.04
N THR A 129 -6.14 2.58 -14.12
CA THR A 129 -6.71 3.71 -13.39
C THR A 129 -8.02 4.16 -14.05
N LYS A 130 -8.87 4.85 -13.26
CA LYS A 130 -9.90 5.71 -13.86
C LYS A 130 -9.22 6.78 -14.73
N PRO A 131 -9.91 7.32 -15.76
CA PRO A 131 -9.39 8.45 -16.52
C PRO A 131 -9.06 9.62 -15.58
N MET A 132 -7.87 10.18 -15.73
CA MET A 132 -7.39 11.32 -14.95
C MET A 132 -6.68 12.33 -15.83
N VAL A 133 -6.76 13.61 -15.48
CA VAL A 133 -6.02 14.67 -16.18
C VAL A 133 -4.56 14.60 -15.74
N PHE A 134 -3.66 14.37 -16.68
CA PHE A 134 -2.24 14.30 -16.38
C PHE A 134 -1.70 15.69 -16.01
N ALA A 135 -1.11 15.78 -14.82
CA ALA A 135 -0.42 16.96 -14.32
C ALA A 135 0.98 16.55 -13.88
N GLY A 136 1.98 16.94 -14.65
CA GLY A 136 3.39 16.62 -14.38
C GLY A 136 4.23 16.43 -15.64
N LYS A 137 5.36 15.77 -15.47
CA LYS A 137 6.37 15.37 -16.45
C LYS A 137 6.81 13.92 -16.27
N ASN A 138 6.53 13.25 -15.16
CA ASN A 138 6.97 11.88 -14.89
C ASN A 138 5.88 11.08 -14.19
N LEU A 139 5.90 9.76 -14.42
CA LEU A 139 5.17 8.79 -13.60
C LEU A 139 6.15 8.16 -12.61
N VAL A 140 5.82 8.25 -11.33
CA VAL A 140 6.61 7.70 -10.22
C VAL A 140 5.78 6.63 -9.53
N ILE A 141 6.37 5.49 -9.18
CA ILE A 141 5.73 4.41 -8.45
C ILE A 141 6.43 4.12 -7.13
N ASN A 142 5.66 3.57 -6.20
CA ASN A 142 6.10 2.93 -4.98
C ASN A 142 5.76 1.45 -5.09
N ALA A 143 6.76 0.59 -5.30
CA ALA A 143 6.54 -0.83 -5.60
C ALA A 143 7.66 -1.72 -5.06
N ASP A 144 7.32 -2.99 -4.83
CA ASP A 144 8.20 -4.08 -4.39
C ASP A 144 8.06 -5.26 -5.37
N CYS A 145 9.03 -5.46 -6.25
CA CYS A 145 8.99 -6.47 -7.33
C CYS A 145 10.30 -7.29 -7.49
N PRO A 146 11.06 -7.66 -6.44
CA PRO A 146 12.40 -8.26 -6.54
C PRO A 146 12.40 -9.66 -7.18
N LYS A 147 11.25 -10.33 -7.21
CA LYS A 147 11.06 -11.66 -7.82
C LYS A 147 10.13 -11.61 -9.03
N GLY A 148 9.69 -10.42 -9.39
CA GLY A 148 8.58 -10.19 -10.30
C GLY A 148 8.89 -9.11 -11.30
N SER A 149 7.83 -8.49 -11.80
CA SER A 149 7.95 -7.38 -12.73
C SER A 149 6.74 -6.47 -12.69
N LEU A 150 7.00 -5.20 -12.97
CA LEU A 150 5.99 -4.18 -13.20
C LEU A 150 6.34 -3.42 -14.49
N ALA A 151 5.36 -3.30 -15.38
CA ALA A 151 5.43 -2.42 -16.55
C ALA A 151 4.19 -1.53 -16.60
N VAL A 152 4.31 -0.35 -17.21
CA VAL A 152 3.19 0.60 -17.33
C VAL A 152 2.96 1.02 -18.77
N GLU A 153 1.72 0.91 -19.22
CA GLU A 153 1.24 1.51 -20.46
C GLU A 153 0.41 2.75 -20.13
N LEU A 154 0.62 3.82 -20.91
CA LEU A 154 -0.27 4.98 -20.87
C LEU A 154 -1.30 4.87 -21.99
N CYS A 155 -2.56 5.08 -21.64
CA CYS A 155 -3.67 5.08 -22.57
C CYS A 155 -4.35 6.45 -22.59
N GLU A 156 -5.03 6.77 -23.69
CA GLU A 156 -5.96 7.90 -23.75
C GLU A 156 -7.19 7.64 -22.84
N GLY A 157 -8.04 8.65 -22.64
CA GLY A 157 -9.22 8.54 -21.79
C GLY A 157 -10.20 7.44 -22.19
N ASP A 158 -10.23 7.07 -23.47
CA ASP A 158 -11.03 5.97 -24.03
C ASP A 158 -10.40 4.57 -23.81
N GLY A 159 -9.14 4.51 -23.33
CA GLY A 159 -8.40 3.28 -23.09
C GLY A 159 -7.49 2.85 -24.25
N LYS A 160 -7.40 3.61 -25.34
CA LYS A 160 -6.49 3.32 -26.45
C LYS A 160 -5.02 3.57 -26.03
N PRO A 161 -4.07 2.65 -26.28
CA PRO A 161 -2.66 2.87 -25.97
C PRO A 161 -2.08 4.08 -26.71
N ILE A 162 -1.32 4.91 -26.00
CA ILE A 162 -0.63 6.07 -26.60
C ILE A 162 0.67 5.57 -27.25
N PRO A 163 0.89 5.81 -28.56
CA PRO A 163 2.13 5.41 -29.23
C PRO A 163 3.37 5.98 -28.54
N GLY A 164 4.39 5.14 -28.33
CA GLY A 164 5.61 5.51 -27.59
C GLY A 164 5.51 5.36 -26.08
N PHE A 165 4.30 5.10 -25.54
CA PHE A 165 4.05 4.78 -24.13
C PHE A 165 3.29 3.46 -23.98
N THR A 166 3.46 2.56 -24.96
CA THR A 166 2.81 1.24 -24.98
C THR A 166 3.52 0.28 -24.03
N ARG A 167 2.88 -0.85 -23.70
CA ARG A 167 3.55 -1.92 -22.94
C ARG A 167 4.86 -2.38 -23.59
N GLN A 168 4.92 -2.45 -24.93
CA GLN A 168 6.12 -2.87 -25.66
C GLN A 168 7.24 -1.82 -25.62
N ASP A 169 6.88 -0.57 -25.39
CA ASP A 169 7.85 0.52 -25.23
C ASP A 169 8.28 0.68 -23.77
N ALA A 170 7.52 0.15 -22.80
CA ALA A 170 7.77 0.31 -21.38
C ALA A 170 9.00 -0.50 -20.91
N ASP A 171 9.86 0.15 -20.15
CA ASP A 171 10.96 -0.53 -19.47
C ASP A 171 10.41 -1.27 -18.23
N ILE A 172 10.93 -2.47 -17.98
CA ILE A 172 10.43 -3.34 -16.91
C ILE A 172 11.11 -2.96 -15.59
N PHE A 173 10.29 -2.73 -14.56
CA PHE A 173 10.74 -2.55 -13.19
C PHE A 173 10.76 -3.90 -12.44
N THR A 174 11.84 -4.21 -11.73
CA THR A 174 12.04 -5.49 -11.01
C THR A 174 12.69 -5.31 -9.64
N ASP A 175 12.62 -4.12 -9.05
CA ASP A 175 13.30 -3.79 -7.79
C ASP A 175 12.30 -3.51 -6.64
N ASP A 176 12.80 -3.17 -5.46
CA ASP A 176 12.03 -2.50 -4.40
C ASP A 176 12.43 -1.03 -4.34
N ASN A 177 11.46 -0.13 -4.59
CA ASN A 177 11.72 1.31 -4.58
C ASN A 177 10.46 2.11 -4.20
N LEU A 178 10.64 3.11 -3.33
CA LEU A 178 9.57 4.01 -2.91
C LEU A 178 9.17 5.03 -3.97
N ARG A 179 10.10 5.39 -4.87
CA ARG A 179 9.95 6.48 -5.84
C ARG A 179 10.63 6.16 -7.17
N ALA A 180 10.37 4.98 -7.73
CA ALA A 180 10.90 4.60 -9.04
C ALA A 180 10.21 5.42 -10.15
N VAL A 181 11.01 6.05 -11.02
CA VAL A 181 10.51 6.75 -12.20
C VAL A 181 10.32 5.74 -13.32
N MET A 182 9.10 5.64 -13.85
CA MET A 182 8.82 4.76 -14.98
C MET A 182 9.33 5.38 -16.29
N THR A 183 9.89 4.52 -17.14
CA THR A 183 10.46 4.91 -18.42
C THR A 183 9.93 4.05 -19.57
N TRP A 184 9.97 4.62 -20.76
CA TRP A 184 9.67 3.96 -22.02
C TRP A 184 10.86 4.12 -22.95
N LYS A 185 11.59 3.03 -23.22
CA LYS A 185 12.86 3.04 -23.98
C LYS A 185 13.85 4.08 -23.44
N GLY A 186 13.98 4.14 -22.12
CA GLY A 186 14.83 5.09 -21.38
C GLY A 186 14.31 6.52 -21.29
N LYS A 187 13.10 6.82 -21.81
CA LYS A 187 12.49 8.15 -21.73
C LYS A 187 11.48 8.21 -20.60
N SER A 188 11.57 9.21 -19.74
CA SER A 188 10.62 9.45 -18.64
C SER A 188 9.76 10.70 -18.81
N ASP A 189 10.03 11.54 -19.81
CA ASP A 189 9.33 12.81 -19.99
C ASP A 189 7.94 12.61 -20.61
N LEU A 190 6.93 13.01 -19.84
CA LEU A 190 5.51 12.98 -20.14
C LEU A 190 4.94 14.40 -20.31
N SER A 191 5.78 15.43 -20.39
CA SER A 191 5.34 16.83 -20.52
C SER A 191 4.39 17.05 -21.71
N ALA A 192 4.54 16.29 -22.80
CA ALA A 192 3.65 16.31 -23.97
C ALA A 192 2.23 15.78 -23.69
N LEU A 193 2.01 15.13 -22.55
CA LEU A 193 0.72 14.63 -22.09
C LEU A 193 0.06 15.56 -21.06
N ALA A 194 0.74 16.63 -20.63
CA ALA A 194 0.21 17.59 -19.65
C ALA A 194 -1.13 18.17 -20.11
N GLY A 195 -2.12 18.13 -19.21
CA GLY A 195 -3.48 18.60 -19.46
C GLY A 195 -4.37 17.63 -20.25
N LYS A 196 -3.85 16.48 -20.72
CA LYS A 196 -4.65 15.45 -21.38
C LYS A 196 -5.26 14.49 -20.37
N THR A 197 -6.45 13.98 -20.68
CA THR A 197 -7.04 12.87 -19.92
C THR A 197 -6.41 11.55 -20.36
N ILE A 198 -5.76 10.87 -19.43
CA ILE A 198 -5.09 9.59 -19.66
C ILE A 198 -5.53 8.54 -18.65
N LYS A 199 -5.18 7.28 -18.92
CA LYS A 199 -5.19 6.17 -17.96
C LYS A 199 -3.80 5.58 -17.87
N ALA A 200 -3.41 5.12 -16.68
CA ALA A 200 -2.25 4.26 -16.52
C ALA A 200 -2.74 2.81 -16.39
N ARG A 201 -2.16 1.92 -17.18
CA ARG A 201 -2.40 0.47 -17.11
C ARG A 201 -1.12 -0.21 -16.64
N PHE A 202 -1.18 -0.76 -15.43
CA PHE A 202 -0.10 -1.49 -14.79
C PHE A 202 -0.23 -2.98 -15.13
N PHE A 203 0.87 -3.59 -15.51
CA PHE A 203 1.02 -5.03 -15.69
C PHE A 203 1.97 -5.51 -14.61
N LEU A 204 1.43 -6.20 -13.61
CA LEU A 204 2.14 -6.59 -12.40
C LEU A 204 2.18 -8.11 -12.30
N LYS A 205 3.34 -8.67 -11.98
CA LYS A 205 3.53 -10.11 -11.74
C LYS A 205 4.48 -10.30 -10.56
N GLN A 206 4.13 -11.18 -9.62
CA GLN A 206 4.94 -11.53 -8.45
C GLN A 206 5.51 -10.31 -7.70
N GLY A 207 4.64 -9.37 -7.35
CA GLY A 207 5.03 -8.14 -6.69
C GLY A 207 3.85 -7.35 -6.15
N ASP A 208 4.18 -6.23 -5.51
CA ASP A 208 3.28 -5.35 -4.80
C ASP A 208 3.43 -3.89 -5.32
N LEU A 209 2.32 -3.26 -5.70
CA LEU A 209 2.26 -1.83 -6.04
C LEU A 209 1.51 -1.09 -4.92
N TYR A 210 2.21 -0.19 -4.23
CA TYR A 210 1.70 0.55 -3.06
C TYR A 210 1.14 1.93 -3.41
N ALA A 211 1.76 2.63 -4.36
CA ALA A 211 1.30 3.94 -4.80
C ALA A 211 1.85 4.30 -6.17
N PHE A 212 1.22 5.29 -6.81
CA PHE A 212 1.76 5.94 -7.99
C PHE A 212 1.44 7.44 -7.96
N GLN A 213 2.28 8.23 -8.60
CA GLN A 213 2.17 9.68 -8.65
C GLN A 213 2.59 10.23 -10.01
N MET A 214 1.83 11.21 -10.51
CA MET A 214 2.25 12.05 -11.63
C MET A 214 2.96 13.29 -11.06
N LYS A 215 4.22 13.53 -11.43
CA LYS A 215 5.06 14.66 -10.95
C LYS A 215 5.53 15.53 -12.09
#